data_AF-A0A2V6QVL8-F1
#
_entry.id   AF-A0A2V6QVL8-F1
#
_cell.length_a   1.000
_cell.length_b   1.000
_cell.length_c   1.000
_cell.angle_alpha   90.00
_cell.angle_beta   90.00
_cell.angle_gamma   90.00
#
_symmetry.space_group_name_H-M   'P 1'
#
loop_
_entity.id
_entity.type
_entity.pdbx_description
1 polymer ?
#
loop_
_entity_poly.entity_id
_entity_poly.type
_entity_poly.pdbx_seq_one_letter_code
_entity_poly.pdbx_strand_id
1 'polypeptide(L)'
;MVDQLHPGDFAIWLVALALYVGDSARLLAPRQLLLVEARGGRLASVFSAYPFTVAGRVLVFAPLILPHRGAFVAPWGRPWSGEPALRAALGSLEALRRSLRMARVLAAWTFVLLFVVGPVLTRLLGPDPAVLYTAALVYPTAIVAVAVVWWRRRAWRLSRGHAALLSLELLACPAFLPNLVRKVTGPHAIEVDGAQILTATAAADVKAEFLGRLTSRAEELINETGDDAAGQAALRDYLAVVRAAR
;
A
#
# COMPACT_ATOMS: atom_id res chain seq x y z
N MET A 1 -1.66 42.54 -11.97
CA MET A 1 -2.92 42.33 -11.25
C MET A 1 -2.77 41.03 -10.50
N VAL A 2 -2.50 41.06 -9.20
CA VAL A 2 -2.52 39.84 -8.38
C VAL A 2 -3.98 39.64 -8.03
N ASP A 3 -4.68 38.81 -8.81
CA ASP A 3 -6.01 38.36 -8.41
C ASP A 3 -5.90 37.75 -7.01
N GLN A 4 -6.84 38.13 -6.14
CA GLN A 4 -6.93 37.52 -4.82
C GLN A 4 -7.21 36.04 -5.02
N LEU A 5 -6.22 35.18 -4.76
CA LEU A 5 -6.38 33.74 -4.74
C LEU A 5 -7.43 33.39 -3.68
N HIS A 6 -8.55 32.83 -4.13
CA HIS A 6 -9.59 32.35 -3.24
C HIS A 6 -9.30 30.89 -2.89
N PRO A 7 -9.65 30.42 -1.67
CA PRO A 7 -9.52 29.01 -1.32
C PRO A 7 -10.19 28.05 -2.32
N GLY A 8 -11.24 28.52 -3.00
CA GLY A 8 -11.94 27.78 -4.06
C GLY A 8 -11.08 27.43 -5.27
N ASP A 9 -10.03 28.21 -5.56
CA ASP A 9 -9.14 28.00 -6.70
C ASP A 9 -8.33 26.70 -6.58
N PHE A 10 -8.21 26.18 -5.36
CA PHE A 10 -7.51 24.92 -5.06
C PHE A 10 -8.44 23.72 -4.91
N ALA A 11 -9.75 23.90 -5.09
CA ALA A 11 -10.74 22.84 -4.85
C ALA A 11 -10.44 21.56 -5.63
N ILE A 12 -10.03 21.68 -6.90
CA ILE A 12 -9.72 20.52 -7.75
C ILE A 12 -8.54 19.69 -7.20
N TRP A 13 -7.53 20.34 -6.63
CA TRP A 13 -6.37 19.68 -6.03
C TRP A 13 -6.73 19.01 -4.70
N LEU A 14 -7.61 19.63 -3.93
CA LEU A 14 -8.15 19.03 -2.70
C LEU A 14 -9.01 17.80 -3.01
N VAL A 15 -9.82 17.85 -4.06
CA VAL A 15 -10.58 16.68 -4.55
C VAL A 15 -9.62 15.58 -5.00
N ALA A 16 -8.60 15.91 -5.80
CA ALA A 16 -7.59 14.94 -6.21
C ALA A 16 -6.85 14.32 -5.00
N LEU A 17 -6.57 15.11 -3.96
CA LEU A 17 -5.95 14.64 -2.73
C LEU A 17 -6.88 13.69 -1.96
N ALA A 18 -8.16 14.05 -1.83
CA ALA A 18 -9.16 13.20 -1.18
C ALA A 18 -9.30 11.86 -1.90
N LEU A 19 -9.35 11.87 -3.24
CA LEU A 19 -9.37 10.66 -4.06
C LEU A 19 -8.10 9.82 -3.87
N TYR A 20 -6.92 10.45 -3.87
CA TYR A 20 -5.65 9.76 -3.63
C TYR A 20 -5.56 9.11 -2.24
N VAL A 21 -6.00 9.83 -1.20
CA VAL A 21 -6.00 9.34 0.18
C VAL A 21 -7.03 8.22 0.36
N GLY A 22 -8.25 8.41 -0.17
CA GLY A 22 -9.30 7.39 -0.17
C GLY A 22 -8.85 6.11 -0.86
N ASP A 23 -8.21 6.22 -2.03
CA ASP A 23 -7.66 5.07 -2.76
C ASP A 23 -6.43 4.42 -2.07
N SER A 24 -5.75 5.17 -1.19
CA SER A 24 -4.68 4.63 -0.34
C SER A 24 -5.19 3.88 0.89
N ALA A 25 -6.48 4.03 1.22
CA ALA A 25 -7.11 3.37 2.35
C ALA A 25 -7.36 1.88 2.06
N ARG A 26 -7.16 1.04 3.06
CA ARG A 26 -7.41 -0.41 2.97
C ARG A 26 -8.16 -0.87 4.20
N LEU A 27 -9.19 -1.69 3.98
CA LEU A 27 -9.88 -2.42 5.02
C LEU A 27 -9.30 -3.84 5.09
N LEU A 28 -8.51 -4.10 6.13
CA LEU A 28 -7.89 -5.38 6.36
C LEU A 28 -8.76 -6.26 7.26
N ALA A 29 -8.75 -7.56 7.00
CA ALA A 29 -9.33 -8.52 7.94
C ALA A 29 -8.52 -8.51 9.26
N PRO A 30 -9.10 -8.93 10.41
CA PRO A 30 -8.42 -8.93 11.71
C PRO A 30 -7.06 -9.66 11.71
N ARG A 31 -6.94 -10.71 10.89
CA ARG A 31 -5.72 -11.52 10.74
C ARG A 31 -4.88 -11.15 9.51
N GLN A 32 -4.96 -9.90 9.07
CA GLN A 32 -4.14 -9.35 8.01
C GLN A 32 -3.33 -8.15 8.52
N LEU A 33 -2.17 -7.95 7.92
CA LEU A 33 -1.32 -6.80 8.16
C LEU A 33 -0.83 -6.24 6.83
N LEU A 34 -0.52 -4.94 6.82
CA LEU A 34 0.05 -4.27 5.66
C LEU A 34 1.57 -4.20 5.80
N LEU A 35 2.28 -4.92 4.92
CA LEU A 35 3.72 -4.80 4.75
C LEU A 35 4.02 -3.73 3.71
N VAL A 36 4.81 -2.74 4.07
CA VAL A 36 5.20 -1.64 3.19
C VAL A 36 6.71 -1.66 2.97
N GLU A 37 7.13 -1.32 1.76
CA GLU A 37 8.55 -1.18 1.46
C GLU A 37 9.22 -0.12 2.34
N ALA A 38 10.37 -0.48 2.90
CA ALA A 38 11.26 0.41 3.61
C ALA A 38 12.56 0.60 2.82
N ARG A 39 13.48 1.41 3.35
CA ARG A 39 14.81 1.60 2.73
C ARG A 39 15.62 0.31 2.76
N GLY A 40 16.53 0.16 1.80
CA GLY A 40 17.51 -0.93 1.78
C GLY A 40 16.90 -2.32 1.55
N GLY A 41 15.82 -2.43 0.77
CA GLY A 41 15.20 -3.72 0.49
C GLY A 41 14.32 -4.25 1.62
N ARG A 42 14.26 -3.57 2.77
CA ARG A 42 13.51 -4.00 3.95
C ARG A 42 12.00 -3.80 3.80
N LEU A 43 11.24 -4.45 4.67
CA LEU A 43 9.81 -4.21 4.86
C LEU A 43 9.55 -3.65 6.25
N ALA A 44 8.52 -2.84 6.37
CA ALA A 44 7.97 -2.35 7.63
C ALA A 44 6.48 -2.70 7.68
N SER A 45 5.92 -2.81 8.88
CA SER A 45 4.48 -3.02 9.05
C SER A 45 3.75 -1.71 9.34
N VAL A 46 2.64 -1.46 8.67
CA VAL A 46 1.62 -0.52 9.18
C VAL A 46 0.71 -1.34 10.08
N PHE A 47 1.07 -1.40 11.37
CA PHE A 47 0.39 -2.19 12.39
C PHE A 47 0.22 -1.37 13.65
N SER A 48 -1.03 -1.01 13.97
CA SER A 48 -1.38 -0.24 15.17
C SER A 48 -1.76 -1.20 16.29
N ALA A 49 -1.33 -0.88 17.52
CA ALA A 49 -1.83 -1.55 18.72
C ALA A 49 -3.31 -1.26 18.96
N TYR A 50 -3.78 -0.08 18.55
CA TYR A 50 -5.18 0.35 18.66
C TYR A 50 -5.70 0.62 17.25
N PRO A 51 -6.15 -0.42 16.52
CA PRO A 51 -6.65 -0.26 15.17
C PRO A 51 -8.00 0.47 15.17
N PHE A 52 -8.19 1.41 14.25
CA PHE A 52 -9.52 1.93 13.96
C PHE A 52 -10.29 0.88 13.13
N THR A 53 -11.40 0.38 13.66
CA THR A 53 -12.17 -0.69 13.02
C THR A 53 -13.48 -0.18 12.41
N VAL A 54 -13.76 -0.61 11.17
CA VAL A 54 -15.02 -0.37 10.47
C VAL A 54 -15.60 -1.72 10.07
N ALA A 55 -16.81 -2.04 10.56
CA ALA A 55 -17.48 -3.33 10.32
C ALA A 55 -16.58 -4.55 10.59
N GLY A 56 -15.85 -4.53 11.72
CA GLY A 56 -14.94 -5.62 12.12
C GLY A 56 -13.64 -5.73 11.30
N ARG A 57 -13.37 -4.78 10.40
CA ARG A 57 -12.12 -4.70 9.63
C ARG A 57 -11.27 -3.53 10.07
N VAL A 58 -9.96 -3.71 10.04
CA VAL A 58 -9.00 -2.67 10.42
C VAL A 58 -8.78 -1.72 9.24
N LEU A 59 -9.08 -0.44 9.43
CA LEU A 59 -8.77 0.60 8.46
C LEU A 59 -7.30 1.02 8.61
N VAL A 60 -6.54 0.87 7.53
CA VAL A 60 -5.14 1.32 7.45
C VAL A 60 -4.92 2.15 6.19
N PHE A 61 -3.94 3.05 6.26
CA PHE A 61 -3.50 3.83 5.11
C PHE A 61 -2.08 3.42 4.74
N ALA A 62 -1.84 3.19 3.44
CA ALA A 62 -0.48 3.11 2.94
C ALA A 62 0.22 4.49 3.06
N PRO A 63 1.56 4.56 3.20
CA PRO A 63 2.27 5.82 3.46
C PRO A 63 2.05 6.89 2.39
N LEU A 64 1.29 7.93 2.69
CA LEU A 64 0.78 8.90 1.71
C LEU A 64 1.85 9.72 0.98
N ILE A 65 3.03 9.92 1.59
CA ILE A 65 4.10 10.74 1.01
C ILE A 65 5.00 9.95 0.06
N LEU A 66 4.88 8.61 0.07
CA LEU A 66 5.78 7.71 -0.65
C LEU A 66 4.99 6.84 -1.65
N PRO A 67 4.43 7.45 -2.72
CA PRO A 67 3.56 6.77 -3.70
C PRO A 67 4.29 5.67 -4.47
N HIS A 68 5.62 5.80 -4.62
CA HIS A 68 6.46 4.83 -5.31
C HIS A 68 6.72 3.55 -4.49
N ARG A 69 6.30 3.49 -3.23
CA ARG A 69 6.51 2.31 -2.38
C ARG A 69 5.35 1.34 -2.52
N GLY A 70 5.71 0.07 -2.71
CA GLY A 70 4.78 -1.06 -2.68
C GLY A 70 4.21 -1.28 -1.29
N ALA A 71 2.98 -1.75 -1.26
CA ALA A 71 2.26 -2.18 -0.07
C ALA A 71 1.63 -3.54 -0.35
N PHE A 72 1.88 -4.52 0.51
CA PHE A 72 1.48 -5.90 0.38
C PHE A 72 0.62 -6.30 1.56
N VAL A 73 -0.48 -7.00 1.30
CA VAL A 73 -1.32 -7.55 2.36
C VAL A 73 -0.83 -8.95 2.67
N ALA A 74 -0.43 -9.19 3.92
CA ALA A 74 0.00 -10.50 4.38
C ALA A 74 -0.93 -11.00 5.48
N PRO A 75 -1.25 -12.31 5.52
CA PRO A 75 -1.93 -12.90 6.65
C PRO A 75 -1.00 -12.96 7.87
N TRP A 76 -1.56 -13.00 9.07
CA TRP A 76 -0.81 -13.33 10.28
C TRP A 76 -1.58 -14.29 11.19
N GLY A 77 -0.87 -14.91 12.13
CA GLY A 77 -1.43 -15.95 12.99
C GLY A 77 -1.46 -17.31 12.32
N ARG A 78 -0.69 -17.53 11.25
CA ARG A 78 -0.53 -18.85 10.64
C ARG A 78 0.74 -19.52 11.19
N PRO A 79 0.80 -20.86 11.22
CA PRO A 79 2.04 -21.56 11.50
C PRO A 79 3.16 -21.06 10.58
N TRP A 80 4.32 -20.76 11.16
CA TRP A 80 5.47 -20.31 10.39
C TRP A 80 5.91 -21.41 9.42
N SER A 81 6.14 -21.03 8.18
CA SER A 81 6.52 -21.96 7.13
C SER A 81 8.01 -22.32 7.25
N GLY A 82 8.41 -23.47 6.70
CA GLY A 82 9.82 -23.84 6.62
C GLY A 82 10.65 -22.86 5.78
N GLU A 83 11.97 -22.88 5.96
CA GLU A 83 12.91 -21.99 5.27
C GLU A 83 12.77 -21.97 3.73
N PRO A 84 12.53 -23.10 3.02
CA PRO A 84 12.35 -23.08 1.57
C PRO A 84 11.15 -22.24 1.12
N ALA A 85 10.03 -22.32 1.85
CA ALA A 85 8.82 -21.56 1.54
C ALA A 85 9.01 -20.07 1.80
N LEU A 86 9.66 -19.71 2.92
CA LEU A 86 10.01 -18.32 3.22
C LEU A 86 10.92 -17.73 2.14
N ARG A 87 11.97 -18.46 1.72
CA ARG A 87 12.89 -18.02 0.67
C ARG A 87 12.19 -17.84 -0.66
N ALA A 88 11.28 -18.74 -1.02
CA ALA A 88 10.47 -18.62 -2.23
C ALA A 88 9.55 -17.39 -2.19
N ALA A 89 8.89 -17.13 -1.06
CA ALA A 89 8.05 -15.95 -0.86
C ALA A 89 8.86 -14.65 -0.98
N LEU A 90 10.02 -14.56 -0.31
CA LEU A 90 10.91 -13.40 -0.40
C LEU A 90 11.45 -13.20 -1.84
N GLY A 91 11.80 -14.29 -2.53
CA GLY A 91 12.20 -14.26 -3.93
C GLY A 91 11.10 -13.75 -4.86
N SER A 92 9.85 -14.19 -4.65
CA SER A 92 8.67 -13.72 -5.38
C SER A 92 8.42 -12.24 -5.16
N LEU A 93 8.48 -11.78 -3.90
CA LEU A 93 8.37 -10.36 -3.56
C LEU A 93 9.45 -9.55 -4.26
N GLU A 94 10.72 -9.96 -4.16
CA GLU A 94 11.83 -9.22 -4.77
C GLU A 94 11.78 -9.21 -6.29
N ALA A 95 11.31 -10.29 -6.92
CA ALA A 95 11.08 -10.32 -8.37
C ALA A 95 10.00 -9.30 -8.78
N LEU A 96 8.87 -9.25 -8.05
CA LEU A 96 7.82 -8.27 -8.30
C LEU A 96 8.35 -6.84 -8.09
N ARG A 97 9.02 -6.56 -6.97
CA ARG A 97 9.60 -5.25 -6.65
C ARG A 97 10.52 -4.72 -7.75
N ARG A 98 11.43 -5.57 -8.25
CA ARG A 98 12.35 -5.21 -9.34
C ARG A 98 11.61 -4.89 -10.64
N SER A 99 10.50 -5.58 -10.90
CA SER A 99 9.68 -5.36 -12.10
C SER A 99 8.86 -4.05 -12.08
N LEU A 100 8.74 -3.38 -10.91
CA LEU A 100 7.89 -2.20 -10.73
C LEU A 100 8.58 -0.87 -11.06
N ARG A 101 9.85 -0.87 -11.49
CA ARG A 101 10.64 0.37 -11.70
C ARG A 101 9.90 1.43 -12.52
N MET A 102 9.27 1.06 -13.64
CA MET A 102 8.52 2.02 -14.47
C MET A 102 7.26 2.54 -13.75
N ALA A 103 6.51 1.66 -13.08
CA ALA A 103 5.34 2.04 -12.30
C ALA A 103 5.70 3.02 -11.17
N ARG A 104 6.86 2.84 -10.53
CA ARG A 104 7.37 3.74 -9.48
C ARG A 104 7.66 5.14 -9.99
N VAL A 105 8.31 5.22 -11.17
CA VAL A 105 8.61 6.50 -11.82
C VAL A 105 7.32 7.23 -12.18
N LEU A 106 6.37 6.52 -12.81
CA LEU A 106 5.08 7.09 -13.19
C LEU A 106 4.28 7.55 -11.97
N ALA A 107 4.20 6.72 -10.92
CA ALA A 107 3.49 7.06 -9.69
C ALA A 107 4.10 8.30 -8.99
N ALA A 108 5.44 8.36 -8.88
CA ALA A 108 6.11 9.52 -8.30
C ALA A 108 5.94 10.78 -9.16
N TRP A 109 6.06 10.64 -10.49
CA TRP A 109 5.88 11.74 -11.42
C TRP A 109 4.47 12.32 -11.36
N THR A 110 3.43 11.49 -11.43
CA THR A 110 2.04 11.98 -11.33
C THR A 110 1.74 12.54 -9.95
N PHE A 111 2.32 12.01 -8.88
CA PHE A 111 2.19 12.59 -7.54
C PHE A 111 2.75 14.03 -7.51
N VAL A 112 3.94 14.24 -8.08
CA VAL A 112 4.53 15.58 -8.18
C VAL A 112 3.68 16.49 -9.06
N LEU A 113 3.18 16.00 -10.19
CA LEU A 113 2.31 16.79 -11.06
C LEU A 113 1.04 17.27 -10.34
N LEU A 114 0.35 16.38 -9.61
CA LEU A 114 -0.94 16.69 -8.98
C LEU A 114 -0.82 17.49 -7.68
N PHE A 115 0.20 17.21 -6.87
CA PHE A 115 0.29 17.76 -5.51
C PHE A 115 1.38 18.80 -5.31
N VAL A 116 2.18 19.06 -6.34
CA VAL A 116 3.21 20.11 -6.32
C VAL A 116 3.02 21.03 -7.51
N VAL A 117 3.13 20.51 -8.73
CA VAL A 117 3.11 21.34 -9.95
C VAL A 117 1.74 22.00 -10.13
N GLY A 118 0.64 21.26 -10.03
CA GLY A 118 -0.71 21.80 -10.16
C GLY A 118 -0.98 22.98 -9.21
N PRO A 119 -0.85 22.81 -7.88
CA PRO A 119 -1.02 23.90 -6.92
C PRO A 119 -0.08 25.09 -7.14
N VAL A 120 1.18 24.83 -7.52
CA VAL A 120 2.14 25.90 -7.84
C VAL A 120 1.72 26.68 -9.08
N LEU A 121 1.30 25.98 -10.15
CA LEU A 121 0.78 26.63 -11.35
C LEU A 121 -0.49 27.43 -11.05
N THR A 122 -1.38 26.94 -10.18
CA THR A 122 -2.58 27.70 -9.76
C THR A 122 -2.18 29.01 -9.11
N ARG A 123 -1.15 29.01 -8.26
CA ARG A 123 -0.63 30.23 -7.64
C ARG A 123 -0.01 31.20 -8.65
N LEU A 124 0.67 30.69 -9.69
CA LEU A 124 1.42 31.50 -10.64
C LEU A 124 0.59 32.03 -11.82
N LEU A 125 -0.35 31.22 -12.31
CA LEU A 125 -1.07 31.45 -13.56
C LEU A 125 -2.60 31.53 -13.37
N GLY A 126 -3.11 31.19 -12.18
CA GLY A 126 -4.55 31.04 -11.92
C GLY A 126 -5.04 29.60 -12.14
N PRO A 127 -6.27 29.28 -11.70
CA PRO A 127 -6.80 27.92 -11.67
C PRO A 127 -6.97 27.29 -13.07
N ASP A 128 -7.58 28.01 -14.01
CA ASP A 128 -7.90 27.47 -15.34
C ASP A 128 -6.66 27.01 -16.14
N PRO A 129 -5.61 27.84 -16.34
CA PRO A 129 -4.42 27.39 -17.04
C PRO A 129 -3.65 26.32 -16.27
N ALA A 130 -3.65 26.36 -14.93
CA ALA A 130 -3.00 25.35 -14.12
C ALA A 130 -3.62 23.96 -14.30
N VAL A 131 -4.96 23.89 -14.34
CA VAL A 131 -5.68 22.65 -14.61
C VAL A 131 -5.38 22.16 -16.02
N LEU A 132 -5.45 23.05 -17.03
CA LEU A 132 -5.21 22.68 -18.42
C LEU A 132 -3.80 22.13 -18.64
N TYR A 133 -2.76 22.83 -18.15
CA TYR A 133 -1.37 22.39 -18.31
C TYR A 133 -1.08 21.12 -17.51
N THR A 134 -1.61 20.99 -16.30
CA THR A 134 -1.43 19.77 -15.52
C THR A 134 -2.12 18.59 -16.20
N ALA A 135 -3.35 18.78 -16.71
CA ALA A 135 -4.06 17.75 -17.48
C ALA A 135 -3.29 17.34 -18.74
N ALA A 136 -2.73 18.31 -19.48
CA ALA A 136 -1.92 18.06 -20.67
C ALA A 136 -0.66 17.20 -20.39
N LEU A 137 -0.15 17.18 -19.15
CA LEU A 137 0.97 16.32 -18.75
C LEU A 137 0.50 14.99 -18.13
N VAL A 138 -0.57 15.03 -17.34
CA VAL A 138 -1.08 13.89 -16.57
C VAL A 138 -1.75 12.86 -17.48
N TYR A 139 -2.56 13.27 -18.47
CA TYR A 139 -3.25 12.33 -19.36
C TYR A 139 -2.30 11.52 -20.25
N PRO A 140 -1.29 12.11 -20.90
CA PRO A 140 -0.26 11.32 -21.59
C PRO A 140 0.48 10.37 -20.65
N THR A 141 0.77 10.80 -19.42
CA THR A 141 1.37 9.93 -18.40
C THR A 141 0.45 8.74 -18.08
N ALA A 142 -0.86 8.95 -18.00
CA ALA A 142 -1.84 7.89 -17.80
C ALA A 142 -1.89 6.91 -18.97
N ILE A 143 -1.83 7.39 -20.21
CA ILE A 143 -1.75 6.53 -21.41
C ILE A 143 -0.49 5.67 -21.37
N VAL A 144 0.67 6.27 -21.04
CA VAL A 144 1.93 5.52 -20.88
C VAL A 144 1.80 4.50 -19.74
N ALA A 145 1.18 4.84 -18.62
CA ALA A 145 0.95 3.92 -17.52
C ALA A 145 0.08 2.72 -17.94
N VAL A 146 -0.99 2.96 -18.69
CA VAL A 146 -1.81 1.89 -19.28
C VAL A 146 -0.98 1.00 -20.19
N ALA A 147 -0.19 1.57 -21.10
CA ALA A 147 0.69 0.78 -21.97
C ALA A 147 1.67 -0.09 -21.17
N VAL A 148 2.26 0.47 -20.09
CA VAL A 148 3.16 -0.28 -19.19
C VAL A 148 2.41 -1.38 -18.44
N VAL A 149 1.19 -1.13 -17.95
CA VAL A 149 0.34 -2.15 -17.30
C VAL A 149 0.13 -3.34 -18.22
N TRP A 150 -0.22 -3.11 -19.49
CA TRP A 150 -0.43 -4.18 -20.46
C TRP A 150 0.85 -4.89 -20.86
N TRP A 151 1.94 -4.15 -21.07
CA TRP A 151 3.24 -4.72 -21.42
C TRP A 151 3.83 -5.58 -20.30
N ARG A 152 3.71 -5.11 -19.04
CA ARG A 152 4.24 -5.79 -17.85
C ARG A 152 3.23 -6.69 -17.15
N ARG A 153 2.01 -6.84 -17.68
CA ARG A 153 0.89 -7.58 -17.08
C ARG A 153 1.29 -8.94 -16.51
N ARG A 154 2.06 -9.73 -17.27
CA ARG A 154 2.49 -11.08 -16.87
C ARG A 154 3.50 -11.03 -15.72
N ALA A 155 4.46 -10.11 -15.76
CA ALA A 155 5.44 -9.91 -14.69
C ALA A 155 4.77 -9.47 -13.38
N TRP A 156 3.71 -8.67 -13.49
CA TRP A 156 2.91 -8.21 -12.36
C TRP A 156 1.82 -9.19 -11.93
N ARG A 157 1.73 -10.37 -12.58
CA ARG A 157 0.74 -11.42 -12.31
C ARG A 157 -0.71 -10.92 -12.35
N LEU A 158 -1.00 -9.93 -13.18
CA LEU A 158 -2.34 -9.37 -13.32
C LEU A 158 -3.17 -10.22 -14.29
N SER A 159 -4.41 -10.53 -13.90
CA SER A 159 -5.40 -11.07 -14.84
C SER A 159 -5.75 -10.01 -15.89
N ARG A 160 -6.28 -10.43 -17.05
CA ARG A 160 -6.72 -9.48 -18.09
C ARG A 160 -7.83 -8.55 -17.57
N GLY A 161 -8.75 -9.08 -16.78
CA GLY A 161 -9.81 -8.29 -16.14
C GLY A 161 -9.28 -7.23 -15.19
N HIS A 162 -8.35 -7.59 -14.30
CA HIS A 162 -7.73 -6.62 -13.39
C HIS A 162 -6.91 -5.56 -14.15
N ALA A 163 -6.18 -5.94 -15.21
CA ALA A 163 -5.44 -4.98 -16.03
C ALA A 163 -6.37 -4.01 -16.77
N ALA A 164 -7.51 -4.49 -17.28
CA ALA A 164 -8.51 -3.66 -17.94
C ALA A 164 -9.18 -2.69 -16.96
N LEU A 165 -9.61 -3.17 -15.79
CA LEU A 165 -10.19 -2.33 -14.74
C LEU A 165 -9.20 -1.27 -14.28
N LEU A 166 -7.95 -1.66 -13.99
CA LEU A 166 -6.89 -0.72 -13.63
C LEU A 166 -6.67 0.32 -14.74
N SER A 167 -6.71 -0.08 -16.01
CA SER A 167 -6.56 0.86 -17.13
C SER A 167 -7.70 1.87 -17.19
N LEU A 168 -8.94 1.41 -17.00
CA LEU A 168 -10.13 2.26 -16.93
C LEU A 168 -10.02 3.26 -15.78
N GLU A 169 -9.65 2.80 -14.58
CA GLU A 169 -9.46 3.66 -13.41
C GLU A 169 -8.43 4.77 -13.68
N LEU A 170 -7.28 4.43 -14.28
CA LEU A 170 -6.21 5.39 -14.56
C LEU A 170 -6.60 6.43 -15.62
N LEU A 171 -7.39 6.04 -16.63
CA LEU A 171 -7.84 6.95 -17.70
C LEU A 171 -9.01 7.83 -17.24
N ALA A 172 -9.94 7.25 -16.49
CA ALA A 172 -11.10 7.97 -15.96
C ALA A 172 -10.68 8.97 -14.87
N CYS A 173 -9.77 8.56 -13.99
CA CYS A 173 -9.30 9.39 -12.89
C CYS A 173 -7.78 9.25 -12.69
N PRO A 174 -6.99 10.11 -13.33
CA PRO A 174 -5.54 10.08 -13.18
C PRO A 174 -5.02 10.34 -11.76
N ALA A 175 -5.88 10.86 -10.86
CA ALA A 175 -5.55 11.02 -9.43
C ALA A 175 -5.29 9.68 -8.71
N PHE A 176 -5.67 8.54 -9.31
CA PHE A 176 -5.34 7.21 -8.80
C PHE A 176 -3.98 6.67 -9.26
N LEU A 177 -3.35 7.31 -10.25
CA LEU A 177 -2.06 6.86 -10.79
C LEU A 177 -0.91 6.89 -9.77
N PRO A 178 -0.82 7.86 -8.83
CA PRO A 178 0.13 7.79 -7.73
C PRO A 178 0.05 6.50 -6.89
N ASN A 179 -1.09 5.81 -6.87
CA ASN A 179 -1.27 4.54 -6.18
C ASN A 179 -1.05 3.31 -7.07
N LEU A 180 -0.60 3.47 -8.32
CA LEU A 180 -0.39 2.38 -9.27
C LEU A 180 0.45 1.24 -8.68
N VAL A 181 1.56 1.57 -8.03
CA VAL A 181 2.45 0.56 -7.41
C VAL A 181 1.67 -0.26 -6.38
N ARG A 182 0.84 0.38 -5.55
CA ARG A 182 0.04 -0.28 -4.49
C ARG A 182 -1.14 -1.06 -5.04
N LYS A 183 -1.75 -0.60 -6.13
CA LYS A 183 -2.79 -1.34 -6.85
C LYS A 183 -2.25 -2.63 -7.44
N VAL A 184 -0.97 -2.65 -7.84
CA VAL A 184 -0.30 -3.87 -8.32
C VAL A 184 0.18 -4.76 -7.16
N THR A 185 0.79 -4.20 -6.11
CA THR A 185 1.35 -5.01 -5.01
C THR A 185 0.31 -5.51 -4.02
N GLY A 186 -0.77 -4.76 -3.79
CA GLY A 186 -1.77 -5.09 -2.77
C GLY A 186 -2.43 -6.46 -2.98
N PRO A 187 -2.87 -6.80 -4.21
CA PRO A 187 -3.44 -8.12 -4.51
C PRO A 187 -2.41 -9.25 -4.62
N HIS A 188 -1.10 -8.97 -4.52
CA HIS A 188 -0.09 -10.02 -4.62
C HIS A 188 -0.23 -11.00 -3.45
N ALA A 189 -0.54 -12.26 -3.76
CA ALA A 189 -0.72 -13.29 -2.75
C ALA A 189 0.60 -13.56 -2.01
N ILE A 190 0.55 -13.46 -0.68
CA ILE A 190 1.62 -13.87 0.22
C ILE A 190 1.13 -15.13 0.93
N GLU A 191 1.79 -16.26 0.65
CA GLU A 191 1.43 -17.57 1.19
C GLU A 191 1.97 -17.80 2.60
N VAL A 192 3.05 -17.11 2.95
CA VAL A 192 3.76 -17.20 4.23
C VAL A 192 3.20 -16.19 5.23
N ASP A 193 3.36 -16.47 6.52
CA ASP A 193 2.97 -15.54 7.58
C ASP A 193 3.72 -14.20 7.48
N GLY A 194 2.98 -13.09 7.56
CA GLY A 194 3.51 -11.74 7.45
C GLY A 194 4.48 -11.37 8.58
N ALA A 195 4.30 -11.91 9.79
CA ALA A 195 5.22 -11.71 10.89
C ALA A 195 6.55 -12.42 10.64
N GLN A 196 6.52 -13.60 10.00
CA GLN A 196 7.73 -14.31 9.59
C GLN A 196 8.51 -13.52 8.53
N ILE A 197 7.83 -12.96 7.52
CA ILE A 197 8.44 -12.11 6.50
C ILE A 197 9.05 -10.85 7.13
N LEU A 198 8.34 -10.20 8.04
CA LEU A 198 8.83 -9.00 8.71
C LEU A 198 10.06 -9.32 9.58
N THR A 199 10.02 -10.41 10.33
CA THR A 199 11.14 -10.89 11.15
C THR A 199 12.41 -11.12 10.33
N ALA A 200 12.26 -11.60 9.09
CA ALA A 200 13.38 -11.86 8.19
C ALA A 200 13.92 -10.62 7.45
N THR A 201 13.16 -9.53 7.39
CA THR A 201 13.47 -8.40 6.49
C THR A 201 13.52 -7.02 7.16
N ALA A 202 12.90 -6.84 8.32
CA ALA A 202 12.84 -5.56 9.00
C ALA A 202 14.17 -5.19 9.68
N ALA A 203 14.31 -3.90 10.00
CA ALA A 203 15.35 -3.44 10.90
C ALA A 203 15.10 -3.96 12.33
N ALA A 204 16.14 -4.09 13.15
CA ALA A 204 16.04 -4.73 14.47
C ALA A 204 15.09 -3.98 15.43
N ASP A 205 15.11 -2.65 15.41
CA ASP A 205 14.21 -1.76 16.14
C ASP A 205 12.75 -1.94 15.70
N VAL A 206 12.50 -1.89 14.39
CA VAL A 206 11.17 -2.09 13.80
C VAL A 206 10.63 -3.49 14.10
N LYS A 207 11.49 -4.50 14.04
CA LYS A 207 11.16 -5.88 14.40
C LYS A 207 10.71 -5.99 15.86
N ALA A 208 11.50 -5.45 16.80
CA ALA A 208 11.19 -5.52 18.22
C ALA A 208 9.86 -4.82 18.56
N GLU A 209 9.65 -3.63 18.01
CA GLU A 209 8.40 -2.85 18.16
C GLU A 209 7.20 -3.63 17.60
N PHE A 210 7.32 -4.17 16.39
CA PHE A 210 6.26 -4.95 15.76
C PHE A 210 5.89 -6.19 16.56
N LEU A 211 6.88 -7.00 16.99
CA LEU A 211 6.61 -8.23 17.75
C LEU A 211 5.94 -7.93 19.10
N GLY A 212 6.29 -6.80 19.74
CA GLY A 212 5.58 -6.31 20.92
C GLY A 212 4.10 -6.02 20.65
N ARG A 213 3.80 -5.26 19.59
CA ARG A 213 2.41 -4.96 19.20
C ARG A 213 1.63 -6.20 18.78
N LEU A 214 2.26 -7.09 18.03
CA LEU A 214 1.66 -8.35 17.58
C LEU A 214 1.31 -9.25 18.77
N THR A 215 2.16 -9.29 19.78
CA THR A 215 1.90 -10.05 21.02
C THR A 215 0.66 -9.51 21.72
N SER A 216 0.60 -8.19 21.95
CA SER A 216 -0.56 -7.54 22.58
C SER A 216 -1.85 -7.78 21.78
N ARG A 217 -1.82 -7.66 20.45
CA ARG A 217 -3.02 -7.89 19.62
C ARG A 217 -3.45 -9.36 19.60
N ALA A 218 -2.51 -10.30 19.61
CA ALA A 218 -2.85 -11.73 19.67
C ALA A 218 -3.45 -12.12 21.03
N GLU A 219 -2.97 -11.53 22.13
CA GLU A 219 -3.57 -11.70 23.46
C GLU A 219 -4.99 -11.12 23.53
N GLU A 220 -5.20 -9.94 22.96
CA GLU A 220 -6.54 -9.34 22.85
C GLU A 220 -7.49 -10.25 22.05
N LEU A 221 -7.04 -10.77 20.90
CA LEU A 221 -7.83 -11.72 20.11
C LEU A 221 -8.14 -13.01 20.89
N ILE A 222 -7.21 -13.54 21.69
CA ILE A 222 -7.46 -14.73 22.53
C ILE A 222 -8.61 -14.45 23.51
N ASN A 223 -8.60 -13.26 24.13
CA ASN A 223 -9.66 -12.86 25.06
C ASN A 223 -11.00 -12.62 24.34
N GLU A 224 -10.97 -12.03 23.14
CA GLU A 224 -12.16 -11.82 22.28
C GLU A 224 -12.76 -13.14 21.75
N THR A 225 -11.94 -14.20 21.59
CA THR A 225 -12.36 -15.49 21.01
C THR A 225 -13.30 -16.29 21.92
N GLY A 226 -13.53 -15.85 23.17
CA GLY A 226 -14.55 -16.44 24.05
C GLY A 226 -14.32 -17.92 24.30
N ASP A 227 -15.33 -18.77 24.09
CA ASP A 227 -15.28 -20.20 24.40
C ASP A 227 -14.69 -21.10 23.28
N ASP A 228 -14.19 -20.54 22.17
CA ASP A 228 -13.52 -21.33 21.13
C ASP A 228 -12.11 -21.78 21.58
N ALA A 229 -12.08 -22.89 22.30
CA ALA A 229 -10.86 -23.49 22.84
C ALA A 229 -9.82 -23.82 21.75
N ALA A 230 -10.26 -24.24 20.56
CA ALA A 230 -9.36 -24.59 19.46
C ALA A 230 -8.71 -23.34 18.85
N GLY A 231 -9.51 -22.28 18.62
CA GLY A 231 -9.01 -20.98 18.15
C GLY A 231 -8.03 -20.34 19.14
N GLN A 232 -8.34 -20.40 20.43
CA GLN A 232 -7.43 -19.92 21.48
C GLN A 232 -6.12 -20.71 21.52
N ALA A 233 -6.17 -22.04 21.46
CA ALA A 233 -4.98 -22.89 21.47
C ALA A 233 -4.06 -22.55 20.28
N ALA A 234 -4.61 -22.45 19.07
CA ALA A 234 -3.85 -22.08 17.88
C ALA A 234 -3.17 -20.70 17.99
N LEU A 235 -3.85 -19.72 18.61
CA LEU A 235 -3.26 -18.39 18.86
C LEU A 235 -2.17 -18.42 19.92
N ARG A 236 -2.31 -19.25 20.97
CA ARG A 236 -1.26 -19.45 22.00
C ARG A 236 -0.02 -20.11 21.42
N ASP A 237 -0.19 -21.12 20.57
CA ASP A 237 0.92 -21.78 19.86
C ASP A 237 1.65 -20.78 18.95
N TYR A 238 0.88 -19.98 18.21
CA TYR A 238 1.43 -18.91 17.38
C TYR A 238 2.22 -17.87 18.22
N LEU A 239 1.68 -17.45 19.37
CA LEU A 239 2.35 -16.53 20.28
C LEU A 239 3.67 -17.09 20.82
N ALA A 240 3.74 -18.38 21.13
CA ALA A 240 4.97 -19.02 21.58
C ALA A 240 6.07 -18.89 20.51
N VAL A 241 5.74 -19.10 19.23
CA VAL A 241 6.67 -18.91 18.11
C VAL A 241 7.10 -17.44 17.97
N VAL A 242 6.15 -16.51 18.03
CA VAL A 242 6.43 -15.06 17.94
C VAL A 242 7.36 -14.59 19.06
N ARG A 243 7.15 -15.07 20.29
CA ARG A 243 7.98 -14.72 21.45
C ARG A 243 9.38 -15.32 21.36
N ALA A 244 9.52 -16.54 20.84
CA ALA A 244 10.83 -17.16 20.60
C ALA A 244 11.65 -16.43 19.51
N ALA A 245 11.00 -15.68 18.62
CA ALA A 245 11.64 -14.92 17.56
C ALA A 245 12.05 -13.48 17.95
N ARG A 246 11.66 -13.02 19.15
CA ARG A 246 12.00 -11.70 19.69
C ARG A 246 13.46 -11.65 20.11
#